data_AF-A0A835F853-F1
#
_entry.id   AF-A0A835F853-F1
#
_cell.length_a   1.000
_cell.length_b   1.000
_cell.length_c   1.000
_cell.angle_alpha   90.00
_cell.angle_beta   90.00
_cell.angle_gamma   90.00
#
_symmetry.space_group_name_H-M   'P 1'
#
loop_
_entity.id
_entity.type
_entity.pdbx_description
1 polymer ?
#
loop_
_entity_poly.entity_id
_entity_poly.type
_entity_poly.pdbx_seq_one_letter_code
_entity_poly.pdbx_strand_id
1 'polypeptide(L)'
;MDPAAAVAGMDELVEEVLLRSPPDDPAHLARAALVCRRWCRILTGPGFRRRFREHHRSPPMLGCFHRPFLNVPDSGAPCGFAPTASFRLRNAGLGGRYALDSRHGRVLVGVLPSVGGAPEARLAVWDPVTGEQLELPEPPLEREGPLLSWNAAVLCASSRDGACDHLDCSRGQFLVVVVVTTILSLFAYVYSSEDGEWSQRACVLEFFVCFDHSEPSVLAGNALCFISANQIDSGSRIIKYDLGTSRIYVIGLPPRTSQCRRSAMLTATENGGLGCAIVENSRLCLWSMAVGPDEHTVWTQSRVIELQKINSDNSVLISYYLAGFTHGLNILFAMRLDGLFSIDLKSGRMKKAREREGKGIYNVIPYVSFCTPGTSLLSS
;
A
#
# COMPACT_ATOMS: atom_id res chain seq x y z
N MET A 1 -1.62 37.96 -37.96
CA MET A 1 -1.38 37.04 -36.83
C MET A 1 -2.31 35.86 -37.04
N ASP A 2 -1.77 34.65 -37.20
CA ASP A 2 -2.59 33.47 -37.46
C ASP A 2 -3.50 33.20 -36.25
N PRO A 3 -4.84 33.22 -36.40
CA PRO A 3 -5.76 32.98 -35.29
C PRO A 3 -5.57 31.60 -34.65
N ALA A 4 -5.07 30.60 -35.39
CA ALA A 4 -4.74 29.29 -34.83
C ALA A 4 -3.53 29.34 -33.88
N ALA A 5 -2.51 30.15 -34.22
CA ALA A 5 -1.32 30.33 -33.38
C ALA A 5 -1.63 31.10 -32.08
N ALA A 6 -2.51 32.11 -32.14
CA ALA A 6 -2.95 32.83 -30.95
C ALA A 6 -3.80 31.96 -30.00
N VAL A 7 -4.62 31.06 -30.57
CA VAL A 7 -5.41 30.07 -29.84
C VAL A 7 -4.48 29.07 -29.16
N ALA A 8 -3.51 28.48 -29.87
CA ALA A 8 -2.55 27.54 -29.31
C ALA A 8 -1.75 28.15 -28.14
N GLY A 9 -1.26 29.39 -28.28
CA GLY A 9 -0.55 30.08 -27.19
C GLY A 9 -1.41 30.32 -25.93
N MET A 10 -2.73 30.48 -26.08
CA MET A 10 -3.64 30.60 -24.95
C MET A 10 -3.87 29.25 -24.24
N ASP A 11 -3.88 28.14 -24.98
CA ASP A 11 -3.99 26.79 -24.38
C ASP A 11 -2.75 26.44 -23.56
N GLU A 12 -1.57 26.80 -24.04
CA GLU A 12 -0.32 26.63 -23.30
C GLU A 12 -0.35 27.40 -21.97
N LEU A 13 -0.80 28.66 -21.97
CA LEU A 13 -0.92 29.46 -20.74
C LEU A 13 -1.94 28.89 -19.75
N VAL A 14 -3.09 28.42 -20.26
CA VAL A 14 -4.11 27.76 -19.42
C VAL A 14 -3.54 26.49 -18.80
N GLU A 15 -2.84 25.67 -19.59
CA GLU A 15 -2.16 24.48 -19.10
C GLU A 15 -1.13 24.84 -18.01
N GLU A 16 -0.25 25.82 -18.24
CA GLU A 16 0.76 26.28 -17.26
C GLU A 16 0.15 26.69 -15.92
N VAL A 17 -0.99 27.39 -15.94
CA VAL A 17 -1.70 27.79 -14.72
C VAL A 17 -2.27 26.57 -14.01
N LEU A 18 -2.91 25.67 -14.76
CA LEU A 18 -3.54 24.48 -14.19
C LEU A 18 -2.53 23.47 -13.66
N LEU A 19 -1.33 23.41 -14.25
CA LEU A 19 -0.22 22.57 -13.78
C LEU A 19 0.26 22.91 -12.36
N ARG A 20 0.02 24.14 -11.89
CA ARG A 20 0.38 24.59 -10.54
C ARG A 20 -0.70 24.30 -9.49
N SER A 21 -1.82 23.70 -9.90
CA SER A 21 -2.90 23.35 -8.98
C SER A 21 -2.41 22.32 -7.96
N PRO A 22 -2.74 22.45 -6.66
CA PRO A 22 -2.35 21.47 -5.66
C PRO A 22 -2.87 20.07 -6.01
N PRO A 23 -2.03 19.02 -6.02
CA PRO A 23 -2.44 17.69 -6.45
C PRO A 23 -3.31 16.98 -5.40
N ASP A 24 -3.23 17.40 -4.14
CA ASP A 24 -3.90 16.82 -2.98
C ASP A 24 -5.42 17.03 -2.94
N ASP A 25 -5.94 18.02 -3.66
CA ASP A 25 -7.39 18.26 -3.78
C ASP A 25 -7.89 18.18 -5.24
N PRO A 26 -8.41 17.00 -5.67
CA PRO A 26 -8.84 16.78 -7.06
C PRO A 26 -9.96 17.70 -7.56
N ALA A 27 -10.72 18.32 -6.65
CA ALA A 27 -11.85 19.17 -7.02
C ALA A 27 -11.42 20.42 -7.81
N HIS A 28 -10.19 20.92 -7.65
CA HIS A 28 -9.69 22.06 -8.43
C HIS A 28 -9.66 21.75 -9.92
N LEU A 29 -8.99 20.67 -10.30
CA LEU A 29 -8.91 20.23 -11.69
C LEU A 29 -10.28 19.78 -12.22
N ALA A 30 -11.10 19.13 -11.39
CA ALA A 30 -12.46 18.76 -11.78
C ALA A 30 -13.32 19.98 -12.10
N ARG A 31 -13.30 21.03 -11.26
CA ARG A 31 -14.01 22.29 -11.51
C ARG A 31 -13.48 22.98 -12.77
N ALA A 32 -12.16 23.01 -12.97
CA ALA A 32 -11.55 23.59 -14.16
C ALA A 32 -11.99 22.87 -15.46
N ALA A 33 -12.10 21.54 -15.42
CA ALA A 33 -12.59 20.76 -16.56
C ALA A 33 -14.05 21.06 -16.93
N LEU A 34 -14.86 21.54 -15.98
CA LEU A 34 -16.26 21.89 -16.17
C LEU A 34 -16.47 23.32 -16.71
N VAL A 35 -15.41 24.15 -16.77
CA VAL A 35 -15.52 25.55 -17.26
C VAL A 35 -15.92 25.60 -18.73
N CYS A 36 -15.25 24.82 -19.58
CA CYS A 36 -15.59 24.70 -20.99
C CYS A 36 -15.01 23.42 -21.61
N ARG A 37 -15.54 23.01 -22.77
CA ARG A 37 -15.07 21.83 -23.52
C ARG A 37 -13.58 21.90 -23.87
N ARG A 38 -13.04 23.10 -24.10
CA ARG A 38 -11.63 23.32 -24.43
C ARG A 38 -10.71 22.97 -23.25
N TRP A 39 -11.02 23.49 -22.06
CA TRP A 39 -10.29 23.16 -20.83
C TRP A 39 -10.43 21.69 -20.46
N CYS A 40 -11.63 21.11 -20.64
CA CYS A 40 -11.84 19.68 -20.45
C CYS A 40 -10.89 18.85 -21.33
N ARG A 41 -10.75 19.18 -22.62
CA ARG A 41 -9.83 18.47 -23.54
C ARG A 41 -8.37 18.59 -23.12
N ILE A 42 -7.93 19.76 -22.65
CA ILE A 42 -6.56 19.95 -22.14
C ILE A 42 -6.34 19.05 -20.92
N LEU A 43 -7.19 19.16 -19.90
CA LEU A 43 -7.04 18.47 -18.61
C LEU A 43 -7.19 16.95 -18.71
N THR A 44 -8.02 16.48 -19.65
CA THR A 44 -8.18 15.06 -19.95
C THR A 44 -7.12 14.56 -20.93
N GLY A 45 -6.29 15.43 -21.52
CA GLY A 45 -5.25 15.06 -22.47
C GLY A 45 -4.11 14.26 -21.81
N PRO A 46 -3.46 13.32 -22.52
CA PRO A 46 -2.30 12.61 -22.00
C PRO A 46 -1.11 13.54 -21.75
N GLY A 47 -0.95 14.60 -22.56
CA GLY A 47 0.10 15.61 -22.40
C GLY A 47 0.04 16.31 -21.04
N PHE A 48 -1.12 16.90 -20.71
CA PHE A 48 -1.34 17.55 -19.41
C PHE A 48 -1.08 16.61 -18.25
N ARG A 49 -1.64 15.38 -18.30
CA ARG A 49 -1.49 14.39 -17.23
C ARG A 49 -0.01 14.08 -16.97
N ARG A 50 0.78 13.86 -18.02
CA ARG A 50 2.22 13.63 -17.90
C ARG A 50 2.92 14.85 -17.28
N ARG A 51 2.69 16.04 -17.82
CA ARG A 51 3.31 17.29 -17.33
C ARG A 51 2.94 17.60 -15.87
N PHE A 52 1.70 17.33 -15.48
CA PHE A 52 1.22 17.52 -14.11
C PHE A 52 1.99 16.62 -13.12
N ARG A 53 2.16 15.35 -13.49
CA ARG A 53 2.92 14.39 -12.69
C ARG A 53 4.41 14.72 -12.65
N GLU A 54 5.00 15.11 -13.77
CA GLU A 54 6.39 15.58 -13.84
C GLU A 54 6.62 16.84 -13.00
N HIS A 55 5.65 17.74 -12.95
CA HIS A 55 5.71 18.96 -12.15
C HIS A 55 5.68 18.66 -10.66
N HIS A 56 4.76 17.80 -10.21
CA HIS A 56 4.58 17.50 -8.78
C HIS A 56 5.49 16.39 -8.25
N ARG A 57 5.95 15.48 -9.12
CA ARG A 57 6.81 14.29 -8.86
C ARG A 57 6.20 13.27 -7.91
N SER A 58 5.83 13.68 -6.70
CA SER A 58 5.30 12.82 -5.66
C SER A 58 3.77 12.84 -5.67
N PRO A 59 3.11 11.69 -5.89
CA PRO A 59 1.66 11.63 -5.81
C PRO A 59 1.16 11.88 -4.38
N PRO A 60 0.03 12.58 -4.21
CA PRO A 60 -0.57 12.82 -2.91
C PRO A 60 -1.31 11.58 -2.40
N MET A 61 -1.48 11.52 -1.07
CA MET A 61 -2.39 10.56 -0.46
C MET A 61 -3.82 11.07 -0.61
N LEU A 62 -4.65 10.34 -1.35
CA LEU A 62 -6.06 10.71 -1.60
C LEU A 62 -7.02 10.13 -0.56
N GLY A 63 -6.55 9.18 0.23
CA GLY A 63 -7.31 8.60 1.34
C GLY A 63 -6.68 7.34 1.90
N CYS A 64 -7.41 6.70 2.79
CA CYS A 64 -7.00 5.50 3.50
C CYS A 64 -8.13 4.48 3.54
N PHE A 65 -7.88 3.29 3.02
CA PHE A 65 -8.72 2.13 3.31
C PHE A 65 -8.45 1.69 4.73
N HIS A 66 -9.50 1.30 5.47
CA HIS A 66 -9.35 0.84 6.84
C HIS A 66 -10.26 -0.34 7.13
N ARG A 67 -9.78 -1.27 7.96
CA ARG A 67 -10.63 -2.35 8.52
C ARG A 67 -10.84 -2.16 10.03
N PRO A 68 -12.05 -2.37 10.55
CA PRO A 68 -12.33 -2.38 11.99
C PRO A 68 -11.78 -3.62 12.72
N PHE A 69 -11.47 -3.50 14.02
CA PHE A 69 -10.93 -4.60 14.87
C PHE A 69 -11.83 -5.85 15.01
N LEU A 70 -13.16 -5.73 14.91
CA LEU A 70 -14.09 -6.84 15.20
C LEU A 70 -14.63 -7.53 13.96
N ASN A 71 -14.05 -7.26 12.79
CA ASN A 71 -14.37 -8.03 11.60
C ASN A 71 -13.47 -9.26 11.60
N VAL A 72 -14.00 -10.36 12.15
CA VAL A 72 -13.56 -11.71 11.81
C VAL A 72 -13.53 -11.80 10.27
N PRO A 73 -12.52 -12.44 9.64
CA PRO A 73 -12.38 -12.54 8.18
C PRO A 73 -13.66 -12.93 7.43
N ASP A 74 -14.62 -13.58 8.11
CA ASP A 74 -15.87 -14.10 7.54
C ASP A 74 -17.10 -13.18 7.67
N SER A 75 -17.02 -11.99 8.30
CA SER A 75 -18.24 -11.21 8.59
C SER A 75 -18.84 -10.42 7.41
N GLY A 76 -18.21 -10.46 6.23
CA GLY A 76 -18.69 -9.75 5.03
C GLY A 76 -18.77 -8.22 5.18
N ALA A 77 -18.25 -7.67 6.28
CA ALA A 77 -18.36 -6.25 6.59
C ALA A 77 -17.43 -5.41 5.70
N PRO A 78 -17.95 -4.35 5.06
CA PRO A 78 -17.23 -3.62 4.03
C PRO A 78 -15.99 -2.90 4.59
N CYS A 79 -14.92 -2.87 3.80
CA CYS A 79 -13.76 -2.02 4.06
C CYS A 79 -14.19 -0.55 4.00
N GLY A 80 -13.88 0.22 5.06
CA GLY A 80 -14.15 1.66 5.06
C GLY A 80 -13.09 2.42 4.28
N PHE A 81 -13.45 3.61 3.78
CA PHE A 81 -12.51 4.53 3.14
C PHE A 81 -12.66 5.92 3.71
N ALA A 82 -11.55 6.48 4.20
CA ALA A 82 -11.47 7.85 4.69
C ALA A 82 -10.70 8.70 3.67
N PRO A 83 -11.38 9.60 2.92
CA PRO A 83 -10.70 10.51 2.00
C PRO A 83 -9.94 11.60 2.77
N THR A 84 -8.82 12.07 2.21
CA THR A 84 -8.03 13.18 2.77
C THR A 84 -8.56 14.55 2.32
N ALA A 85 -9.21 14.61 1.17
CA ALA A 85 -9.75 15.84 0.56
C ALA A 85 -11.07 15.55 -0.18
N SER A 86 -11.31 16.19 -1.33
CA SER A 86 -12.52 16.00 -2.13
C SER A 86 -12.60 14.66 -2.90
N PHE A 87 -11.57 13.82 -2.82
CA PHE A 87 -11.53 12.56 -3.56
C PHE A 87 -12.73 11.66 -3.22
N ARG A 88 -13.26 11.01 -4.26
CA ARG A 88 -14.38 10.08 -4.17
C ARG A 88 -14.01 8.82 -4.94
N LEU A 89 -14.21 7.68 -4.30
CA LEU A 89 -14.06 6.38 -4.93
C LEU A 89 -15.10 6.21 -6.03
N ARG A 90 -14.69 5.72 -7.20
CA ARG A 90 -15.61 5.22 -8.22
C ARG A 90 -15.78 3.71 -8.06
N ASN A 91 -17.02 3.23 -8.13
CA ASN A 91 -17.35 1.81 -7.93
C ASN A 91 -16.88 1.27 -6.56
N ALA A 92 -17.24 1.95 -5.48
CA ALA A 92 -16.83 1.59 -4.11
C ALA A 92 -17.35 0.23 -3.60
N GLY A 93 -18.24 -0.43 -4.34
CA GLY A 93 -18.72 -1.77 -4.02
C GLY A 93 -17.63 -2.81 -4.27
N LEU A 94 -17.03 -3.33 -3.20
CA LEU A 94 -15.98 -4.37 -3.29
C LEU A 94 -16.55 -5.80 -3.39
N GLY A 95 -17.87 -5.97 -3.43
CA GLY A 95 -18.50 -7.28 -3.65
C GLY A 95 -18.16 -8.35 -2.61
N GLY A 96 -18.00 -7.93 -1.35
CA GLY A 96 -17.55 -8.79 -0.23
C GLY A 96 -16.03 -8.92 -0.09
N ARG A 97 -15.26 -8.34 -1.01
CA ARG A 97 -13.79 -8.28 -0.92
C ARG A 97 -13.32 -7.13 -0.04
N TYR A 98 -12.05 -7.18 0.34
CA TYR A 98 -11.38 -6.14 1.10
C TYR A 98 -10.08 -5.70 0.42
N ALA A 99 -9.67 -4.45 0.65
CA ALA A 99 -8.36 -3.97 0.19
C ALA A 99 -7.24 -4.71 0.91
N LEU A 100 -6.31 -5.28 0.16
CA LEU A 100 -5.15 -6.06 0.61
C LEU A 100 -3.88 -5.23 0.59
N ASP A 101 -3.70 -4.47 -0.50
CA ASP A 101 -2.52 -3.68 -0.76
C ASP A 101 -2.85 -2.50 -1.69
N SER A 102 -2.05 -1.44 -1.64
CA SER A 102 -2.17 -0.35 -2.60
C SER A 102 -0.81 0.22 -2.97
N ARG A 103 -0.51 0.23 -4.27
CA ARG A 103 0.72 0.78 -4.84
C ARG A 103 0.48 1.31 -6.24
N HIS A 104 1.25 2.33 -6.62
CA HIS A 104 1.27 2.89 -7.98
C HIS A 104 -0.12 3.24 -8.54
N GLY A 105 -1.01 3.80 -7.69
CA GLY A 105 -2.38 4.16 -8.06
C GLY A 105 -3.33 2.98 -8.26
N ARG A 106 -2.96 1.77 -7.81
CA ARG A 106 -3.80 0.56 -7.85
C ARG A 106 -4.11 0.08 -6.44
N VAL A 107 -5.21 -0.64 -6.31
CA VAL A 107 -5.61 -1.33 -5.08
C VAL A 107 -5.84 -2.78 -5.41
N LEU A 108 -5.12 -3.68 -4.74
CA LEU A 108 -5.42 -5.10 -4.76
C LEU A 108 -6.56 -5.35 -3.78
N VAL A 109 -7.64 -5.95 -4.27
CA VAL A 109 -8.78 -6.34 -3.45
C VAL A 109 -9.00 -7.84 -3.57
N GLY A 110 -9.38 -8.50 -2.48
CA GLY A 110 -9.75 -9.89 -2.60
C GLY A 110 -9.81 -10.69 -1.31
N VAL A 111 -10.17 -11.95 -1.48
CA VAL A 111 -10.24 -12.99 -0.45
C VAL A 111 -9.69 -14.28 -1.05
N LEU A 112 -8.89 -15.03 -0.31
CA LEU A 112 -8.51 -16.41 -0.64
C LEU A 112 -9.04 -17.36 0.43
N PRO A 113 -9.42 -18.60 0.04
CA PRO A 113 -9.83 -19.63 0.97
C PRO A 113 -8.73 -19.90 2.00
N SER A 114 -9.13 -20.05 3.26
CA SER A 114 -8.28 -20.50 4.37
C SER A 114 -8.91 -21.74 5.01
N VAL A 115 -8.21 -22.45 5.90
CA VAL A 115 -8.75 -23.65 6.57
C VAL A 115 -10.12 -23.32 7.20
N GLY A 116 -11.17 -23.98 6.72
CA GLY A 116 -12.54 -23.79 7.19
C GLY A 116 -13.32 -22.65 6.52
N GLY A 117 -12.74 -21.95 5.55
CA GLY A 117 -13.36 -20.85 4.79
C GLY A 117 -14.11 -21.29 3.51
N ALA A 118 -14.88 -20.37 2.93
CA ALA A 118 -15.58 -20.58 1.65
C ALA A 118 -14.59 -20.84 0.49
N PRO A 119 -14.97 -21.68 -0.49
CA PRO A 119 -14.01 -22.32 -1.40
C PRO A 119 -13.45 -21.43 -2.52
N GLU A 120 -14.01 -20.25 -2.80
CA GLU A 120 -13.65 -19.49 -4.01
C GLU A 120 -12.66 -18.36 -3.74
N ALA A 121 -11.48 -18.45 -4.35
CA ALA A 121 -10.52 -17.35 -4.43
C ALA A 121 -11.04 -16.24 -5.34
N ARG A 122 -11.11 -15.01 -4.81
CA ARG A 122 -11.59 -13.84 -5.57
C ARG A 122 -10.62 -12.68 -5.42
N LEU A 123 -9.65 -12.58 -6.32
CA LEU A 123 -8.68 -11.49 -6.39
C LEU A 123 -9.00 -10.57 -7.57
N ALA A 124 -8.90 -9.26 -7.36
CA ALA A 124 -9.04 -8.27 -8.41
C ALA A 124 -8.10 -7.08 -8.17
N VAL A 125 -7.64 -6.47 -9.26
CA VAL A 125 -6.93 -5.19 -9.20
C VAL A 125 -7.89 -4.09 -9.61
N TRP A 126 -8.03 -3.09 -8.75
CA TRP A 126 -8.95 -1.98 -8.91
C TRP A 126 -8.19 -0.67 -9.05
N ASP A 127 -8.65 0.20 -9.97
CA ASP A 127 -8.28 1.61 -10.06
C ASP A 127 -9.39 2.45 -9.42
N PRO A 128 -9.18 3.02 -8.22
CA PRO A 128 -10.17 3.86 -7.55
C PRO A 128 -10.54 5.17 -8.26
N VAL A 129 -9.67 5.67 -9.15
CA VAL A 129 -9.87 6.94 -9.88
C VAL A 129 -10.79 6.71 -11.07
N THR A 130 -10.59 5.65 -11.84
CA THR A 130 -11.42 5.32 -13.01
C THR A 130 -12.64 4.48 -12.64
N GLY A 131 -12.52 3.65 -11.60
CA GLY A 131 -13.51 2.64 -11.21
C GLY A 131 -13.35 1.31 -11.94
N GLU A 132 -12.34 1.17 -12.80
CA GLU A 132 -12.05 -0.06 -13.54
C GLU A 132 -11.54 -1.15 -12.59
N GLN A 133 -12.06 -2.37 -12.75
CA GLN A 133 -11.63 -3.55 -12.01
C GLN A 133 -11.25 -4.65 -13.00
N LEU A 134 -10.09 -5.27 -12.77
CA LEU A 134 -9.67 -6.48 -13.48
C LEU A 134 -9.71 -7.64 -12.48
N GLU A 135 -10.64 -8.58 -12.69
CA GLU A 135 -10.68 -9.85 -11.97
C GLU A 135 -9.51 -10.73 -12.43
N LEU A 136 -8.82 -11.35 -11.48
CA LEU A 136 -7.70 -12.23 -11.75
C LEU A 136 -8.18 -13.68 -11.86
N PRO A 137 -7.54 -14.51 -12.71
CA PRO A 137 -7.77 -15.94 -12.67
C PRO A 137 -7.39 -16.50 -11.29
N GLU A 138 -8.04 -17.58 -10.88
CA GLU A 138 -7.74 -18.25 -9.62
C GLU A 138 -6.27 -18.72 -9.59
N PRO A 139 -5.49 -18.40 -8.54
CA PRO A 139 -4.16 -18.95 -8.39
C PRO A 139 -4.23 -20.48 -8.29
N PRO A 140 -3.22 -21.22 -8.79
CA PRO A 140 -3.25 -22.69 -8.86
C PRO A 140 -3.04 -23.34 -7.48
N LEU A 141 -3.99 -23.15 -6.56
CA LEU A 141 -3.92 -23.54 -5.14
C LEU A 141 -4.40 -24.97 -4.86
N GLU A 142 -5.18 -25.57 -5.76
CA GLU A 142 -5.90 -26.84 -5.56
C GLU A 142 -5.00 -28.03 -5.16
N ARG A 143 -3.69 -27.97 -5.44
CA ARG A 143 -2.74 -29.07 -5.18
C ARG A 143 -2.05 -29.00 -3.81
N GLU A 144 -2.30 -27.97 -3.01
CA GLU A 144 -1.47 -27.64 -1.85
C GLU A 144 -2.08 -28.04 -0.49
N GLY A 145 -3.25 -28.68 -0.50
CA GLY A 145 -3.97 -29.01 0.73
C GLY A 145 -4.56 -27.78 1.43
N PRO A 146 -4.98 -27.90 2.69
CA PRO A 146 -5.66 -26.81 3.40
C PRO A 146 -4.69 -25.65 3.69
N LEU A 147 -4.96 -24.49 3.10
CA LEU A 147 -4.17 -23.27 3.30
C LEU A 147 -4.34 -22.72 4.72
N LEU A 148 -3.23 -22.53 5.42
CA LEU A 148 -3.23 -21.98 6.77
C LEU A 148 -3.45 -20.47 6.75
N SER A 149 -2.68 -19.76 5.94
CA SER A 149 -2.79 -18.30 5.81
C SER A 149 -2.16 -17.81 4.49
N TRP A 150 -2.39 -16.55 4.17
CA TRP A 150 -1.88 -15.94 2.95
C TRP A 150 -1.76 -14.42 3.08
N ASN A 151 -0.95 -13.82 2.21
CA ASN A 151 -0.88 -12.38 1.98
C ASN A 151 -0.62 -12.11 0.50
N ALA A 152 -0.87 -10.89 0.02
CA ALA A 152 -0.69 -10.55 -1.37
C ALA A 152 -0.35 -9.07 -1.56
N ALA A 153 0.27 -8.74 -2.68
CA ALA A 153 0.60 -7.37 -3.04
C ALA A 153 0.53 -7.12 -4.54
N VAL A 154 0.27 -5.88 -4.93
CA VAL A 154 0.30 -5.42 -6.33
C VAL A 154 1.54 -4.56 -6.57
N LEU A 155 2.16 -4.76 -7.73
CA LEU A 155 3.39 -4.09 -8.14
C LEU A 155 3.25 -3.59 -9.57
N CYS A 156 3.99 -2.55 -9.93
CA CYS A 156 4.18 -2.19 -11.32
C CYS A 156 5.15 -3.20 -11.97
N ALA A 157 4.82 -3.73 -13.16
CA ALA A 157 5.67 -4.73 -13.83
C ALA A 157 7.01 -4.16 -14.28
N SER A 158 7.04 -2.91 -14.74
CA SER A 158 8.24 -2.18 -15.16
C SER A 158 9.22 -1.83 -14.03
N SER A 159 8.96 -2.29 -12.80
CA SER A 159 9.90 -2.19 -11.68
C SER A 159 11.10 -3.15 -11.79
N ARG A 160 11.00 -4.22 -12.61
CA ARG A 160 12.09 -5.19 -12.81
C ARG A 160 13.35 -4.58 -13.44
N ASP A 161 13.17 -3.58 -14.31
CA ASP A 161 14.28 -2.97 -15.07
C ASP A 161 14.67 -1.58 -14.54
N GLY A 162 14.06 -1.12 -13.43
CA GLY A 162 14.31 0.21 -12.87
C GLY A 162 13.91 1.38 -13.77
N ALA A 163 13.13 1.12 -14.83
CA ALA A 163 12.81 2.08 -15.88
C ALA A 163 11.44 2.77 -15.75
N CYS A 164 10.53 2.33 -14.84
CA CYS A 164 9.29 3.08 -14.57
C CYS A 164 9.63 4.31 -13.71
N ASP A 165 9.25 5.50 -14.17
CA ASP A 165 9.30 6.73 -13.36
C ASP A 165 8.23 6.76 -12.23
N HIS A 166 7.36 5.74 -12.18
CA HIS A 166 6.27 5.61 -11.23
C HIS A 166 5.22 6.73 -11.26
N LEU A 167 5.24 7.56 -12.31
CA LEU A 167 4.32 8.68 -12.48
C LEU A 167 2.99 8.24 -13.13
N ASP A 168 3.01 7.26 -14.05
CA ASP A 168 1.81 6.78 -14.77
C ASP A 168 1.63 5.24 -14.77
N CYS A 169 2.25 4.52 -13.84
CA CYS A 169 2.15 3.05 -13.87
C CYS A 169 0.74 2.53 -13.47
N SER A 170 -0.22 3.40 -13.09
CA SER A 170 -1.61 3.01 -12.82
C SER A 170 -2.35 2.52 -14.07
N ARG A 171 -1.86 2.87 -15.28
CA ARG A 171 -2.38 2.40 -16.58
C ARG A 171 -1.48 1.37 -17.27
N GLY A 172 -0.27 1.14 -16.74
CA GLY A 172 0.71 0.22 -17.30
C GLY A 172 0.45 -1.25 -16.92
N GLN A 173 1.38 -2.14 -17.24
CA GLN A 173 1.32 -3.52 -16.77
C GLN A 173 1.63 -3.61 -15.27
N PHE A 174 1.10 -4.64 -14.63
CA PHE A 174 1.26 -4.89 -13.21
C PHE A 174 1.50 -6.36 -12.92
N LEU A 175 2.07 -6.62 -11.74
CA LEU A 175 2.25 -7.95 -11.18
C LEU A 175 1.43 -8.05 -9.89
N VAL A 176 0.93 -9.25 -9.60
CA VAL A 176 0.36 -9.57 -8.29
C VAL A 176 1.12 -10.73 -7.70
N VAL A 177 1.74 -10.52 -6.54
CA VAL A 177 2.44 -11.57 -5.80
C VAL A 177 1.52 -12.06 -4.71
N VAL A 178 1.25 -13.35 -4.69
CA VAL A 178 0.50 -14.04 -3.63
C VAL A 178 1.46 -14.96 -2.90
N VAL A 179 1.57 -14.80 -1.59
CA VAL A 179 2.29 -15.72 -0.72
C VAL A 179 1.30 -16.51 0.11
N VAL A 180 1.42 -17.84 0.07
CA VAL A 180 0.53 -18.75 0.79
C VAL A 180 1.32 -19.68 1.67
N THR A 181 0.74 -20.03 2.81
CA THR A 181 1.35 -20.92 3.80
C THR A 181 0.46 -22.12 4.04
N THR A 182 1.11 -23.26 4.20
CA THR A 182 0.54 -24.49 4.74
C THR A 182 1.21 -24.77 6.08
N ILE A 183 0.91 -25.91 6.68
CA ILE A 183 1.54 -26.33 7.95
C ILE A 183 3.07 -26.48 7.79
N LEU A 184 3.55 -26.92 6.61
CA LEU A 184 4.93 -27.36 6.39
C LEU A 184 5.69 -26.54 5.34
N SER A 185 5.01 -25.67 4.61
CA SER A 185 5.57 -25.06 3.41
C SER A 185 5.01 -23.68 3.14
N LEU A 186 5.85 -22.85 2.57
CA LEU A 186 5.56 -21.51 2.11
C LEU A 186 5.75 -21.45 0.59
N PHE A 187 4.74 -20.92 -0.10
CA PHE A 187 4.73 -20.81 -1.55
C PHE A 187 4.52 -19.36 -1.97
N ALA A 188 5.03 -19.03 -3.15
CA ALA A 188 4.76 -17.76 -3.80
C ALA A 188 4.37 -17.96 -5.26
N TYR A 189 3.34 -17.24 -5.68
CA TYR A 189 2.84 -17.17 -7.04
C TYR A 189 2.88 -15.73 -7.52
N VAL A 190 3.26 -15.51 -8.77
CA VAL A 190 3.24 -14.17 -9.39
C VAL A 190 2.34 -14.20 -10.61
N TYR A 191 1.29 -13.40 -10.60
CA TYR A 191 0.47 -13.12 -11.78
C TYR A 191 1.07 -11.97 -12.57
N SER A 192 1.10 -12.09 -13.89
CA SER A 192 1.50 -11.05 -14.83
C SER A 192 0.28 -10.55 -15.61
N SER A 193 0.01 -9.25 -15.58
CA SER A 193 -1.06 -8.68 -16.41
C SER A 193 -0.71 -8.63 -17.90
N GLU A 194 0.57 -8.81 -18.25
CA GLU A 194 1.04 -8.88 -19.64
C GLU A 194 0.67 -10.23 -20.25
N ASP A 195 1.01 -11.30 -19.54
CA ASP A 195 0.78 -12.67 -20.00
C ASP A 195 -0.65 -13.15 -19.69
N GLY A 196 -1.30 -12.53 -18.70
CA GLY A 196 -2.61 -12.95 -18.22
C GLY A 196 -2.57 -14.24 -17.39
N GLU A 197 -1.38 -14.67 -16.93
CA GLU A 197 -1.14 -15.98 -16.34
C GLU A 197 -0.37 -15.90 -15.01
N TRP A 198 -0.52 -16.95 -14.20
CA TRP A 198 0.30 -17.17 -13.01
C TRP A 198 1.60 -17.89 -13.39
N SER A 199 2.71 -17.42 -12.83
CA SER A 199 4.03 -18.02 -12.96
C SER A 199 4.15 -19.36 -12.24
N GLN A 200 5.26 -20.08 -12.53
CA GLN A 200 5.65 -21.26 -11.76
C GLN A 200 5.90 -20.90 -10.29
N ARG A 201 5.45 -21.78 -9.40
CA ARG A 201 5.57 -21.59 -7.95
C ARG A 201 7.04 -21.54 -7.49
N ALA A 202 7.32 -20.63 -6.58
CA ALA A 202 8.46 -20.76 -5.66
C ALA A 202 7.99 -21.50 -4.40
N CYS A 203 8.84 -22.35 -3.83
CA CYS A 203 8.53 -23.13 -2.65
C CYS A 203 9.74 -23.21 -1.72
N VAL A 204 9.49 -23.07 -0.41
CA VAL A 204 10.45 -23.35 0.65
C VAL A 204 9.74 -24.13 1.75
N LEU A 205 10.42 -25.14 2.29
CA LEU A 205 9.97 -25.86 3.48
C LEU A 205 10.20 -24.95 4.69
N GLU A 206 9.11 -24.48 5.28
CA GLU A 206 9.13 -23.63 6.46
C GLU A 206 7.89 -23.92 7.29
N PHE A 207 8.09 -24.17 8.58
CA PHE A 207 7.05 -24.64 9.48
C PHE A 207 6.44 -23.47 10.24
N PHE A 208 5.13 -23.53 10.51
CA PHE A 208 4.43 -22.58 11.39
C PHE A 208 4.51 -21.11 10.97
N VAL A 209 4.60 -20.83 9.66
CA VAL A 209 4.47 -19.47 9.14
C VAL A 209 2.99 -19.12 9.01
N CYS A 210 2.57 -18.07 9.71
CA CYS A 210 1.24 -17.50 9.56
C CYS A 210 1.35 -16.02 9.20
N PHE A 211 0.45 -15.54 8.36
CA PHE A 211 0.27 -14.13 8.07
C PHE A 211 -0.94 -13.58 8.81
N ASP A 212 -0.81 -12.37 9.31
CA ASP A 212 -1.97 -11.56 9.64
C ASP A 212 -2.54 -11.01 8.32
N HIS A 213 -3.77 -11.39 7.95
CA HIS A 213 -4.46 -11.10 6.66
C HIS A 213 -4.65 -9.60 6.32
N SER A 214 -4.00 -8.73 7.08
CA SER A 214 -4.16 -7.29 7.10
C SER A 214 -2.83 -6.56 7.30
N GLU A 215 -1.70 -7.26 7.41
CA GLU A 215 -0.40 -6.60 7.51
C GLU A 215 0.10 -6.17 6.11
N PRO A 216 0.41 -4.88 5.93
CA PRO A 216 0.90 -4.39 4.66
C PRO A 216 2.27 -4.98 4.37
N SER A 217 2.47 -5.38 3.12
CA SER A 217 3.79 -5.72 2.60
C SER A 217 4.65 -4.46 2.44
N VAL A 218 5.95 -4.64 2.18
CA VAL A 218 6.84 -3.56 1.73
C VAL A 218 7.69 -4.03 0.57
N LEU A 219 7.86 -3.17 -0.43
CA LEU A 219 8.85 -3.35 -1.49
C LEU A 219 10.17 -2.69 -1.03
N ALA A 220 11.22 -3.50 -0.92
CA ALA A 220 12.58 -3.09 -0.58
C ALA A 220 13.53 -3.57 -1.71
N GLY A 221 14.02 -2.62 -2.49
CA GLY A 221 14.77 -2.88 -3.72
C GLY A 221 13.90 -3.69 -4.67
N ASN A 222 14.41 -4.84 -5.10
CA ASN A 222 13.70 -5.77 -5.97
C ASN A 222 13.01 -6.92 -5.20
N ALA A 223 12.72 -6.74 -3.92
CA ALA A 223 12.14 -7.78 -3.09
C ALA A 223 10.92 -7.32 -2.31
N LEU A 224 9.88 -8.15 -2.33
CA LEU A 224 8.67 -7.95 -1.58
C LEU A 224 8.78 -8.64 -0.23
N CYS A 225 8.56 -7.90 0.84
CA CYS A 225 8.73 -8.38 2.20
C CYS A 225 7.39 -8.36 2.95
N PHE A 226 7.13 -9.41 3.71
CA PHE A 226 5.95 -9.59 4.56
C PHE A 226 6.40 -9.98 5.96
N ILE A 227 5.72 -9.51 7.00
CA ILE A 227 5.91 -10.04 8.35
C ILE A 227 4.99 -11.24 8.54
N SER A 228 5.55 -12.34 9.06
CA SER A 228 4.77 -13.43 9.61
C SER A 228 4.44 -13.14 11.06
N ALA A 229 3.18 -13.37 11.44
CA ALA A 229 2.69 -13.27 12.80
C ALA A 229 2.55 -14.68 13.37
N ASN A 230 3.48 -15.09 14.24
CA ASN A 230 3.25 -16.28 15.05
C ASN A 230 2.62 -15.88 16.39
N GLN A 231 1.47 -16.46 16.71
CA GLN A 231 0.73 -16.18 17.95
C GLN A 231 1.19 -17.07 19.11
N ILE A 232 1.99 -18.10 18.84
CA ILE A 232 2.28 -19.18 19.79
C ILE A 232 3.74 -19.17 20.27
N ASP A 233 4.66 -18.47 19.57
CA ASP A 233 6.09 -18.42 19.94
C ASP A 233 6.78 -17.07 19.61
N SER A 234 8.09 -16.99 19.89
CA SER A 234 9.00 -15.88 19.51
C SER A 234 9.42 -15.94 18.02
N GLY A 235 8.60 -16.57 17.18
CA GLY A 235 8.92 -17.04 15.84
C GLY A 235 8.53 -16.09 14.71
N SER A 236 8.10 -14.85 14.97
CA SER A 236 7.84 -13.89 13.90
C SER A 236 9.08 -13.71 13.03
N ARG A 237 8.91 -13.76 11.71
CA ARG A 237 9.97 -13.63 10.71
C ARG A 237 9.52 -12.67 9.63
N ILE A 238 10.47 -12.33 8.76
CA ILE A 238 10.21 -11.60 7.54
C ILE A 238 10.33 -12.59 6.40
N ILE A 239 9.24 -12.74 5.65
CA ILE A 239 9.21 -13.48 4.41
C ILE A 239 9.58 -12.52 3.28
N LYS A 240 10.74 -12.74 2.67
CA LYS A 240 11.24 -11.96 1.54
C LYS A 240 11.10 -12.77 0.25
N TYR A 241 10.31 -12.28 -0.69
CA TYR A 241 10.25 -12.80 -2.06
C TYR A 241 11.08 -11.90 -2.98
N ASP A 242 12.16 -12.43 -3.54
CA ASP A 242 13.03 -11.72 -4.47
C ASP A 242 12.47 -11.85 -5.89
N LEU A 243 12.08 -10.71 -6.50
CA LEU A 243 11.40 -10.69 -7.79
C LEU A 243 12.32 -11.06 -8.95
N GLY A 244 13.63 -10.83 -8.83
CA GLY A 244 14.60 -11.08 -9.89
C GLY A 244 15.02 -12.55 -9.96
N THR A 245 15.17 -13.18 -8.81
CA THR A 245 15.55 -14.60 -8.71
C THR A 245 14.36 -15.53 -8.53
N SER A 246 13.17 -14.99 -8.27
CA SER A 246 11.94 -15.74 -7.96
C SER A 246 12.12 -16.70 -6.76
N ARG A 247 12.90 -16.29 -5.77
CA ARG A 247 13.21 -17.09 -4.57
C ARG A 247 12.60 -16.49 -3.31
N ILE A 248 12.26 -17.38 -2.38
CA ILE A 248 11.75 -17.03 -1.06
C ILE A 248 12.90 -17.16 -0.08
N TYR A 249 13.02 -16.18 0.81
CA TYR A 249 13.98 -16.14 1.90
C TYR A 249 13.24 -15.82 3.20
N VAL A 250 13.72 -16.39 4.29
CA VAL A 250 13.21 -16.14 5.63
C VAL A 250 14.27 -15.39 6.42
N ILE A 251 13.92 -14.23 6.94
CA ILE A 251 14.84 -13.33 7.63
C ILE A 251 14.33 -13.09 9.05
N GLY A 252 15.24 -12.99 10.02
CA GLY A 252 14.89 -12.60 11.39
C GLY A 252 14.43 -11.13 11.46
N LEU A 253 13.51 -10.85 12.38
CA LEU A 253 13.17 -9.48 12.77
C LEU A 253 14.34 -8.80 13.52
N PRO A 254 14.35 -7.46 13.64
CA PRO A 254 15.33 -6.78 14.47
C PRO A 254 15.31 -7.26 15.92
N PRO A 255 16.43 -7.15 16.65
CA PRO A 255 16.49 -7.44 18.08
C PRO A 255 15.44 -6.63 18.85
N ARG A 256 14.97 -7.17 19.98
CA ARG A 256 13.99 -6.52 20.88
C ARG A 256 12.61 -6.27 20.27
N THR A 257 12.31 -6.87 19.12
CA THR A 257 10.93 -6.92 18.63
C THR A 257 10.03 -7.48 19.73
N SER A 258 9.13 -6.66 20.24
CA SER A 258 8.27 -7.05 21.36
C SER A 258 7.30 -8.15 20.90
N GLN A 259 6.91 -9.04 21.81
CA GLN A 259 5.91 -10.07 21.54
C GLN A 259 4.49 -9.50 21.36
N CYS A 260 4.30 -8.19 21.55
CA CYS A 260 3.01 -7.56 21.35
C CYS A 260 2.66 -7.50 19.86
N ARG A 261 1.45 -7.97 19.52
CA ARG A 261 0.92 -7.90 18.15
C ARG A 261 1.03 -6.49 17.59
N ARG A 262 1.50 -6.38 16.34
CA ARG A 262 1.60 -5.12 15.57
C ARG A 262 2.43 -4.02 16.26
N SER A 263 3.38 -4.43 17.11
CA SER A 263 4.43 -3.53 17.62
C SER A 263 5.54 -3.28 16.60
N ALA A 264 5.64 -4.13 15.58
CA ALA A 264 6.56 -3.99 14.47
C ALA A 264 5.80 -3.78 13.14
N MET A 265 6.42 -3.04 12.23
CA MET A 265 5.92 -2.85 10.87
C MET A 265 7.10 -2.69 9.92
N LEU A 266 7.05 -3.36 8.78
CA LEU A 266 8.06 -3.14 7.75
C LEU A 266 7.94 -1.74 7.17
N THR A 267 9.09 -1.18 6.83
CA THR A 267 9.21 0.10 6.14
C THR A 267 10.24 -0.02 5.01
N ALA A 268 10.25 0.94 4.11
CA ALA A 268 11.34 1.10 3.14
C ALA A 268 12.24 2.24 3.61
N THR A 269 13.56 2.06 3.48
CA THR A 269 14.53 3.13 3.74
C THR A 269 14.58 4.09 2.56
N GLU A 270 15.17 5.27 2.75
CA GLU A 270 15.30 6.28 1.68
C GLU A 270 16.10 5.78 0.48
N ASN A 271 17.03 4.84 0.71
CA ASN A 271 17.84 4.21 -0.34
C ASN A 271 17.14 2.98 -0.96
N GLY A 272 15.84 2.79 -0.69
CA GLY A 272 15.07 1.64 -1.15
C GLY A 272 15.38 0.34 -0.41
N GLY A 273 16.16 0.36 0.67
CA GLY A 273 16.48 -0.82 1.46
C GLY A 273 15.33 -1.27 2.37
N LEU A 274 15.47 -2.46 2.97
CA LEU A 274 14.50 -2.97 3.93
C LEU A 274 14.68 -2.27 5.29
N GLY A 275 13.58 -1.72 5.79
CA GLY A 275 13.49 -1.13 7.11
C GLY A 275 12.43 -1.81 7.97
N CYS A 276 12.48 -1.53 9.27
CA CYS A 276 11.48 -1.97 10.23
C CYS A 276 11.30 -0.89 11.29
N ALA A 277 10.05 -0.54 11.58
CA ALA A 277 9.69 0.34 12.67
C ALA A 277 9.15 -0.51 13.83
N ILE A 278 9.68 -0.30 15.03
CA ILE A 278 9.28 -1.02 16.24
C ILE A 278 8.87 0.00 17.29
N VAL A 279 7.69 -0.17 17.87
CA VAL A 279 7.27 0.62 19.03
C VAL A 279 7.64 -0.10 20.31
N GLU A 280 8.50 0.54 21.09
CA GLU A 280 8.86 0.12 22.44
C GLU A 280 8.46 1.23 23.42
N ASN A 281 7.44 0.96 24.25
CA ASN A 281 6.85 1.94 25.15
C ASN A 281 6.32 3.15 24.37
N SER A 282 6.90 4.34 24.58
CA SER A 282 6.57 5.57 23.85
C SER A 282 7.66 5.96 22.85
N ARG A 283 8.48 5.00 22.40
CA ARG A 283 9.54 5.25 21.42
C ARG A 283 9.29 4.45 20.17
N LEU A 284 9.41 5.10 19.03
CA LEU A 284 9.43 4.47 17.71
C LEU A 284 10.89 4.30 17.29
N CYS A 285 11.38 3.07 17.40
CA CYS A 285 12.72 2.68 16.99
C CYS A 285 12.70 2.28 15.52
N LEU A 286 13.44 3.01 14.68
CA LEU A 286 13.60 2.71 13.27
C LEU A 286 14.89 1.91 13.06
N TRP A 287 14.76 0.82 12.33
CA TRP A 287 15.81 -0.12 12.00
C TRP A 287 15.97 -0.18 10.49
N SER A 288 17.21 -0.31 10.04
CA SER A 288 17.55 -0.52 8.65
C SER A 288 18.47 -1.72 8.52
N MET A 289 18.26 -2.47 7.46
CA MET A 289 19.12 -3.58 7.10
C MET A 289 20.37 -3.04 6.38
N ALA A 290 21.56 -3.36 6.90
CA ALA A 290 22.84 -2.94 6.32
C ALA A 290 23.83 -4.12 6.24
N VAL A 291 24.81 -4.02 5.34
CA VAL A 291 25.91 -4.99 5.27
C VAL A 291 26.81 -4.75 6.48
N GLY A 292 26.97 -5.80 7.30
CA GLY A 292 27.84 -5.79 8.46
C GLY A 292 29.32 -5.95 8.09
N PRO A 293 30.22 -5.86 9.08
CA PRO A 293 31.66 -5.99 8.88
C PRO A 293 32.08 -7.33 8.25
N ASP A 294 31.32 -8.39 8.54
CA ASP A 294 31.56 -9.76 8.08
C ASP A 294 30.81 -10.09 6.77
N GLU A 295 30.41 -9.08 6.00
CA GLU A 295 29.58 -9.18 4.78
C GLU A 295 28.17 -9.77 4.98
N HIS A 296 27.84 -10.22 6.19
CA HIS A 296 26.49 -10.63 6.56
C HIS A 296 25.58 -9.44 6.77
N THR A 297 24.33 -9.58 6.35
CA THR A 297 23.33 -8.52 6.48
C THR A 297 22.76 -8.50 7.90
N VAL A 298 22.92 -7.38 8.61
CA VAL A 298 22.53 -7.22 10.02
C VAL A 298 21.57 -6.04 10.19
N TRP A 299 20.69 -6.13 11.17
CA TRP A 299 19.83 -5.03 11.60
C TRP A 299 20.60 -4.00 12.41
N THR A 300 20.55 -2.75 11.96
CA THR A 300 21.13 -1.62 12.69
C THR A 300 20.04 -0.60 13.00
N GLN A 301 19.98 -0.14 14.25
CA GLN A 301 19.04 0.90 14.66
C GLN A 301 19.51 2.23 14.09
N SER A 302 18.72 2.82 13.20
CA SER A 302 19.10 4.04 12.48
C SER A 302 18.67 5.30 13.24
N ARG A 303 17.48 5.29 13.85
CA ARG A 303 16.88 6.47 14.48
C ARG A 303 15.85 6.08 15.53
N VAL A 304 15.67 6.93 16.54
CA VAL A 304 14.57 6.82 17.51
C VAL A 304 13.74 8.10 17.45
N ILE A 305 12.42 7.95 17.45
CA ILE A 305 11.45 9.05 17.52
C ILE A 305 10.66 8.89 18.82
N GLU A 306 10.70 9.92 19.66
CA GLU A 306 9.88 9.97 20.87
C GLU A 306 8.43 10.26 20.50
N LEU A 307 7.53 9.34 20.85
CA LEU A 307 6.10 9.49 20.62
C LEU A 307 5.46 10.31 21.74
N GLN A 308 4.46 11.11 21.39
CA GLN A 308 3.77 11.97 22.34
C GLN A 308 3.12 11.15 23.47
N LYS A 309 3.46 11.43 24.72
CA LYS A 309 2.79 10.83 25.87
C LYS A 309 1.50 11.60 26.15
N ILE A 310 0.45 10.88 26.54
CA ILE A 310 -0.74 11.52 27.13
C ILE A 310 -0.41 11.75 28.60
N ASN A 311 -0.58 12.98 29.07
CA ASN A 311 -0.59 13.28 30.51
C ASN A 311 -1.92 12.79 31.08
N SER A 312 -2.06 11.48 31.26
CA SER A 312 -3.16 10.90 32.03
C SER A 312 -2.61 10.42 33.37
N ASP A 313 -3.23 10.85 34.47
CA ASP A 313 -2.89 10.43 35.85
C ASP A 313 -2.97 8.91 36.06
N ASN A 314 -3.56 8.18 35.11
CA ASN A 314 -3.53 6.72 35.09
C ASN A 314 -2.38 6.19 34.23
N SER A 315 -1.45 5.51 34.91
CA SER A 315 -0.27 4.78 34.41
C SER A 315 -0.59 3.56 33.53
N VAL A 316 -1.69 3.58 32.78
CA VAL A 316 -1.94 2.54 31.77
C VAL A 316 -0.92 2.77 30.65
N LEU A 317 0.05 1.86 30.56
CA LEU A 317 1.01 1.74 29.46
C LEU A 317 0.32 2.11 28.14
N ILE A 318 0.65 3.27 27.58
CA ILE A 318 0.11 3.73 26.30
C ILE A 318 0.61 2.73 25.26
N SER A 319 -0.26 1.78 24.88
CA SER A 319 0.03 0.84 23.81
C SER A 319 -0.23 1.52 22.47
N TYR A 320 0.84 1.72 21.73
CA TYR A 320 0.79 2.08 20.33
C TYR A 320 0.68 0.80 19.50
N TYR A 321 -0.22 0.79 18.53
CA TYR A 321 -0.32 -0.29 17.54
C TYR A 321 -0.02 0.27 16.16
N LEU A 322 0.90 -0.35 15.41
CA LEU A 322 1.21 0.09 14.05
C LEU A 322 0.14 -0.45 13.08
N ALA A 323 -0.51 0.47 12.38
CA ALA A 323 -1.70 0.19 11.58
C ALA A 323 -1.43 0.17 10.06
N GLY A 324 -0.45 0.92 9.58
CA GLY A 324 -0.11 0.96 8.15
C GLY A 324 1.12 1.80 7.83
N PHE A 325 1.68 1.62 6.64
CA PHE A 325 2.83 2.38 6.14
C PHE A 325 2.58 2.81 4.70
N THR A 326 3.03 4.02 4.34
CA THR A 326 2.92 4.56 2.98
C THR A 326 4.28 4.62 2.31
N HIS A 327 4.47 3.80 1.26
CA HIS A 327 5.66 3.86 0.41
C HIS A 327 5.74 5.24 -0.31
N GLY A 328 6.93 5.83 -0.39
CA GLY A 328 7.17 7.14 -1.02
C GLY A 328 6.97 8.35 -0.10
N LEU A 329 5.91 8.37 0.72
CA LEU A 329 5.65 9.49 1.66
C LEU A 329 6.38 9.35 3.00
N ASN A 330 6.88 8.16 3.34
CA ASN A 330 7.52 7.87 4.64
C ASN A 330 6.61 8.22 5.83
N ILE A 331 5.31 7.95 5.68
CA ILE A 331 4.30 8.14 6.73
C ILE A 331 3.93 6.78 7.30
N LEU A 332 4.06 6.66 8.62
CA LEU A 332 3.62 5.52 9.40
C LEU A 332 2.32 5.86 10.12
N PHE A 333 1.37 4.94 10.15
CA PHE A 333 0.13 5.09 10.88
C PHE A 333 0.18 4.29 12.18
N ALA A 334 -0.09 4.97 13.29
CA ALA A 334 -0.16 4.36 14.60
C ALA A 334 -1.52 4.62 15.24
N MET A 335 -2.12 3.56 15.77
CA MET A 335 -3.30 3.63 16.60
C MET A 335 -2.90 3.87 18.06
N ARG A 336 -3.56 4.83 18.69
CA ARG A 336 -3.51 5.11 20.12
C ARG A 336 -4.93 5.02 20.69
N LEU A 337 -5.05 5.02 22.02
CA LEU A 337 -6.35 4.93 22.72
C LEU A 337 -7.39 5.95 22.26
N ASP A 338 -6.97 7.15 21.87
CA ASP A 338 -7.81 8.29 21.50
C ASP A 338 -7.93 8.52 19.98
N GLY A 339 -7.26 7.73 19.13
CA GLY A 339 -7.40 7.88 17.68
C GLY A 339 -6.22 7.39 16.84
N LEU A 340 -6.39 7.54 15.53
CA LEU A 340 -5.38 7.22 14.52
C LEU A 340 -4.47 8.41 14.31
N PHE A 341 -3.17 8.16 14.31
CA PHE A 341 -2.14 9.16 14.11
C PHE A 341 -1.29 8.81 12.89
N SER A 342 -1.00 9.81 12.08
CA SER A 342 0.07 9.77 11.08
C SER A 342 1.35 10.28 11.71
N ILE A 343 2.45 9.58 11.49
CA ILE A 343 3.79 9.92 11.94
C ILE A 343 4.64 10.08 10.68
N ASP A 344 5.11 11.30 10.43
CA ASP A 344 6.11 11.56 9.40
C ASP A 344 7.47 11.12 9.93
N LEU A 345 8.05 10.08 9.32
CA LEU A 345 9.30 9.48 9.77
C LEU A 345 10.52 10.40 9.53
N LYS A 346 10.42 11.38 8.63
CA LYS A 346 11.49 12.35 8.38
C LYS A 346 11.50 13.41 9.46
N SER A 347 10.35 14.07 9.68
CA SER A 347 10.27 15.14 10.68
C SER A 347 10.11 14.63 12.11
N GLY A 348 9.71 13.36 12.30
CA GLY A 348 9.33 12.79 13.60
C GLY A 348 8.01 13.37 14.14
N ARG A 349 7.30 14.18 13.35
CA ARG A 349 6.07 14.83 13.79
C ARG A 349 4.90 13.86 13.70
N MET A 350 4.12 13.83 14.77
CA MET A 350 2.90 13.05 14.89
C MET A 350 1.70 13.99 14.79
N LYS A 351 0.74 13.65 13.94
CA LYS A 351 -0.52 14.39 13.75
C LYS A 351 -1.69 13.43 13.88
N LYS A 352 -2.75 13.85 14.59
CA LYS A 352 -3.99 13.09 14.67
C LYS A 352 -4.69 13.12 13.31
N ALA A 353 -4.91 11.96 12.74
CA ALA A 353 -5.60 11.78 11.46
C ALA A 353 -7.09 11.54 11.66
N ARG A 354 -7.46 10.83 12.73
CA ARG A 354 -8.87 10.52 13.04
C ARG A 354 -9.07 10.32 14.53
N GLU A 355 -10.20 10.80 15.06
CA GLU A 355 -10.70 10.42 16.38
C GLU A 355 -11.02 8.93 16.44
N ARG A 356 -10.88 8.32 17.63
CA ARG A 356 -11.32 6.95 17.80
C ARG A 356 -12.84 6.90 17.86
N GLU A 357 -13.44 6.30 16.84
CA GLU A 357 -14.87 6.00 16.81
C GLU A 357 -15.09 4.49 16.92
N GLY A 358 -16.05 4.10 17.76
CA GLY A 358 -16.44 2.71 17.94
C GLY A 358 -15.26 1.78 18.30
N LYS A 359 -15.12 0.70 17.54
CA LYS A 359 -14.27 -0.45 17.87
C LYS A 359 -12.79 -0.26 17.53
N GLY A 360 -12.41 0.88 16.94
CA GLY A 360 -11.04 1.17 16.50
C GLY A 360 -10.69 0.58 15.12
N ILE A 361 -9.51 0.93 14.61
CA ILE A 361 -9.01 0.52 13.28
C ILE A 361 -7.92 -0.54 13.43
N TYR A 362 -8.11 -1.69 12.80
CA TYR A 362 -7.17 -2.81 12.76
C TYR A 362 -5.98 -2.55 11.85
N ASN A 363 -6.26 -2.12 10.62
CA ASN A 363 -5.23 -1.80 9.63
C ASN A 363 -5.64 -0.61 8.77
N VAL A 364 -4.62 0.00 8.17
CA VAL A 364 -4.75 1.11 7.22
C VAL A 364 -3.95 0.79 5.97
N ILE A 365 -4.58 0.90 4.81
CA ILE A 365 -3.94 0.82 3.50
C ILE A 365 -4.07 2.20 2.84
N PRO A 366 -2.99 3.00 2.86
CA PRO A 366 -2.98 4.32 2.25
C PRO A 366 -3.11 4.23 0.74
N TYR A 367 -3.98 5.05 0.14
CA TYR A 367 -4.13 5.18 -1.30
C TYR A 367 -3.44 6.44 -1.79
N VAL A 368 -2.38 6.25 -2.59
CA VAL A 368 -1.54 7.32 -3.13
C VAL A 368 -1.61 7.30 -4.64
N SER A 369 -2.11 8.38 -5.23
CA SER A 369 -2.24 8.53 -6.68
C SER A 369 -2.43 9.99 -7.06
N PHE A 370 -2.06 10.34 -8.29
CA PHE A 370 -2.60 11.55 -8.91
C PHE A 370 -4.05 11.30 -9.37
N CYS A 371 -4.91 12.31 -9.20
CA CYS A 371 -6.29 12.27 -9.67
C CYS A 371 -6.54 13.43 -10.63
N THR A 372 -6.39 13.15 -11.92
CA THR A 372 -6.71 14.10 -13.00
C THR A 372 -8.07 13.76 -13.62
N PRO A 373 -8.82 14.74 -14.15
CA PRO A 373 -10.06 14.50 -14.87
C PRO A 373 -9.92 13.42 -15.96
N GLY A 374 -10.84 12.45 -15.95
CA GLY A 374 -10.89 11.38 -16.94
C GLY A 374 -11.69 11.77 -18.18
N THR A 375 -11.48 11.06 -19.28
CA THR A 375 -12.20 11.24 -20.55
C THR A 375 -13.72 11.03 -20.43
N SER A 376 -14.21 10.38 -19.37
CA SER A 376 -15.64 10.23 -19.09
C SER A 376 -16.39 11.55 -18.91
N LEU A 377 -15.69 12.68 -18.75
CA LEU A 377 -16.27 14.03 -18.70
C LEU A 377 -16.51 14.63 -20.09
N LEU A 378 -15.98 14.03 -21.15
CA LEU A 378 -16.19 14.47 -22.53
C LEU A 378 -17.45 13.88 -23.16
N SER A 379 -18.05 12.86 -22.53
CA SER A 379 -19.25 12.16 -23.00
C SER A 379 -20.57 12.70 -22.42
N SER A 380 -20.52 13.80 -21.66
CA SER A 380 -21.69 14.49 -21.08
C SER A 380 -22.08 15.75 -21.84
#